data_AF-A0A533I5A0-F1
#
_entry.id   AF-A0A533I5A0-F1
#
_cell.length_a   1.000
_cell.length_b   1.000
_cell.length_c   1.000
_cell.angle_alpha   90.00
_cell.angle_beta   90.00
_cell.angle_gamma   90.00
#
_symmetry.space_group_name_H-M   'P 1'
#
loop_
_entity.id
_entity.type
_entity.pdbx_description
1 polymer ?
#
loop_
_entity_poly.entity_id
_entity_poly.type
_entity_poly.pdbx_seq_one_letter_code
_entity_poly.pdbx_strand_id
1 'polypeptide(L)'
;MQLMRTYDMQLANEHRFARAHIERYMRNFIQEDKDGDIQPLIQQCVDILDEFIHREHVYRSNGEPDFKKRQRYEAIKMMDTRELVERIIVASMHAQHAELFTGFCAKLAGTLKMDDKVDSIMTISEMIAMISGVGLFELIKYDKFSSIYIESRIELSHELEQYISNCSYLPPLVHKPENMKNNRDTPYHTIGAKSVILNSGHHEGDVCLDFIDRMQQTPLCLHTEFLCRVEEEPNSDMSAVDKQNMWLAMKVRSHEHYKLMVMQGNRFYLGFQLDRRGRAYATGYHISVQGSPYKKAMVEFANKEMVTGVPAEYML
;
A
#
# COMPACT_ATOMS: atom_id res chain seq x y z
N MET A 1 1.30 32.47 14.40
CA MET A 1 1.26 31.17 13.72
C MET A 1 0.17 30.34 14.39
N GLN A 2 -0.99 30.19 13.76
CA GLN A 2 -2.09 29.42 14.35
C GLN A 2 -1.65 27.95 14.40
N LEU A 3 -1.53 27.39 15.61
CA LEU A 3 -1.23 25.96 15.78
C LEU A 3 -2.32 25.17 15.06
N MET A 4 -1.94 24.44 14.00
CA MET A 4 -2.82 23.51 13.31
C MET A 4 -3.44 22.56 14.35
N ARG A 5 -4.73 22.24 14.26
CA ARG A 5 -5.35 21.32 15.21
C ARG A 5 -4.80 19.92 14.96
N THR A 6 -4.73 19.08 16.00
CA THR A 6 -4.18 17.71 15.85
C THR A 6 -4.95 16.88 14.83
N TYR A 7 -6.26 17.10 14.69
CA TYR A 7 -7.09 16.48 13.66
C TYR A 7 -6.63 16.88 12.24
N ASP A 8 -6.41 18.17 11.99
CA ASP A 8 -5.94 18.66 10.70
C ASP A 8 -4.53 18.15 10.39
N MET A 9 -3.66 18.06 11.41
CA MET A 9 -2.33 17.45 11.27
C MET A 9 -2.42 15.96 10.90
N GLN A 10 -3.36 15.24 11.51
CA GLN A 10 -3.60 13.83 11.20
C GLN A 10 -4.05 13.65 9.75
N LEU A 11 -5.01 14.45 9.29
CA LEU A 11 -5.44 14.43 7.89
C LEU A 11 -4.28 14.73 6.94
N ALA A 12 -3.47 15.75 7.24
CA ALA A 12 -2.30 16.09 6.43
C ALA A 12 -1.29 14.93 6.35
N ASN A 13 -1.03 14.24 7.46
CA ASN A 13 -0.16 13.06 7.48
C ASN A 13 -0.72 11.93 6.61
N GLU A 14 -2.01 11.62 6.75
CA GLU A 14 -2.62 10.55 5.97
C GLU A 14 -2.65 10.88 4.47
N HIS A 15 -3.01 12.10 4.10
CA HIS A 15 -2.97 12.56 2.70
C HIS A 15 -1.57 12.61 2.12
N ARG A 16 -0.51 12.68 2.94
CA ARG A 16 0.90 12.70 2.50
C ARG A 16 1.52 11.32 2.37
N PHE A 17 1.16 10.38 3.24
CA PHE A 17 1.86 9.09 3.36
C PHE A 17 1.01 7.86 3.01
N ALA A 18 -0.32 7.95 3.01
CA ALA A 18 -1.18 6.77 2.85
C ALA A 18 -1.20 6.21 1.43
N ARG A 19 -0.62 5.01 1.24
CA ARG A 19 -0.72 4.27 -0.03
C ARG A 19 -2.14 4.06 -0.55
N ALA A 20 -3.14 4.05 0.34
CA ALA A 20 -4.54 3.85 -0.02
C ALA A 20 -5.08 4.91 -1.00
N HIS A 21 -4.47 6.10 -1.07
CA HIS A 21 -4.93 7.16 -1.98
C HIS A 21 -4.25 7.13 -3.34
N ILE A 22 -3.18 6.34 -3.54
CA ILE A 22 -2.41 6.34 -4.80
C ILE A 22 -3.32 5.98 -5.98
N GLU A 23 -4.08 4.89 -5.87
CA GLU A 23 -4.96 4.44 -6.96
C GLU A 23 -6.01 5.52 -7.28
N ARG A 24 -6.60 6.16 -6.26
CA ARG A 24 -7.56 7.25 -6.45
C ARG A 24 -6.91 8.44 -7.16
N TYR A 25 -5.70 8.84 -6.79
CA TYR A 25 -5.00 9.95 -7.43
C TYR A 25 -4.59 9.62 -8.86
N MET A 26 -4.19 8.38 -9.15
CA MET A 26 -3.95 7.93 -10.53
C MET A 26 -5.22 7.91 -11.37
N ARG A 27 -6.35 7.47 -10.80
CA ARG A 27 -7.66 7.54 -11.47
C ARG A 27 -8.07 8.98 -11.78
N ASN A 28 -7.95 9.87 -10.80
CA ASN A 28 -8.23 11.29 -11.01
C ASN A 28 -7.31 11.87 -12.09
N PHE A 29 -6.01 11.52 -12.08
CA PHE A 29 -5.05 11.97 -13.08
C PHE A 29 -5.48 11.59 -14.51
N ILE A 30 -5.86 10.34 -14.74
CA ILE A 30 -6.34 9.92 -16.08
C ILE A 30 -7.72 10.48 -16.42
N GLN A 31 -8.58 10.74 -15.43
CA GLN A 31 -9.93 11.30 -15.65
C GLN A 31 -9.91 12.80 -15.94
N GLU A 32 -9.03 13.54 -15.28
CA GLU A 32 -8.83 14.96 -15.54
C GLU A 32 -8.26 15.21 -16.94
N ASP A 33 -7.41 14.29 -17.44
CA ASP A 33 -6.86 14.26 -18.80
C ASP A 33 -6.55 15.66 -19.36
N LYS A 34 -5.70 16.39 -18.62
CA LYS A 34 -5.49 17.83 -18.86
C LYS A 34 -5.05 18.16 -20.28
N ASP A 35 -4.32 17.25 -20.91
CA ASP A 35 -3.80 17.38 -22.27
C ASP A 35 -4.77 16.78 -23.32
N GLY A 36 -5.76 15.99 -22.90
CA GLY A 36 -6.80 15.42 -23.76
C GLY A 36 -6.39 14.18 -24.57
N ASP A 37 -5.20 13.64 -24.30
CA ASP A 37 -4.60 12.56 -25.08
C ASP A 37 -4.87 11.16 -24.47
N ILE A 38 -5.21 11.06 -23.19
CA ILE A 38 -5.33 9.77 -22.49
C ILE A 38 -6.72 9.15 -22.67
N GLN A 39 -7.80 9.93 -22.51
CA GLN A 39 -9.17 9.42 -22.58
C GLN A 39 -9.53 8.81 -23.95
N PRO A 40 -9.12 9.40 -25.10
CA PRO A 40 -9.36 8.78 -26.40
C PRO A 40 -8.69 7.41 -26.53
N LEU A 41 -7.46 7.27 -26.01
CA LEU A 41 -6.73 6.01 -26.02
C LEU A 41 -7.36 4.99 -25.06
N ILE A 42 -7.86 5.41 -23.90
CA ILE A 42 -8.63 4.54 -23.01
C ILE A 42 -9.88 4.03 -23.72
N GLN A 43 -10.64 4.90 -24.39
CA GLN A 43 -11.83 4.49 -25.15
C GLN A 43 -11.46 3.47 -26.25
N GLN A 44 -10.36 3.69 -26.98
CA GLN A 44 -9.88 2.73 -27.97
C GLN A 44 -9.52 1.37 -27.34
N CYS A 45 -8.89 1.35 -26.16
CA CYS A 45 -8.66 0.12 -25.41
C CYS A 45 -9.97 -0.57 -25.03
N VAL A 46 -10.99 0.18 -24.60
CA VAL A 46 -12.32 -0.37 -24.28
C VAL A 46 -12.92 -1.02 -25.51
N ASP A 47 -12.94 -0.34 -26.66
CA ASP A 47 -13.53 -0.87 -27.89
C ASP A 47 -12.85 -2.16 -28.35
N ILE A 48 -11.51 -2.20 -28.35
CA ILE A 48 -10.72 -3.38 -28.70
C ILE A 48 -11.02 -4.55 -27.75
N LEU A 49 -11.07 -4.27 -26.45
CA LEU A 49 -11.27 -5.30 -25.45
C LEU A 49 -12.71 -5.80 -25.44
N ASP A 50 -13.68 -4.92 -25.67
CA ASP A 50 -15.10 -5.26 -25.75
C ASP A 50 -15.37 -6.16 -26.96
N GLU A 51 -14.83 -5.80 -28.13
CA GLU A 51 -14.86 -6.67 -29.31
C GLU A 51 -14.20 -8.02 -29.01
N PHE A 52 -13.04 -8.02 -28.34
CA PHE A 52 -12.32 -9.24 -28.01
C PHE A 52 -13.11 -10.19 -27.09
N ILE A 53 -13.78 -9.66 -26.07
CA ILE A 53 -14.56 -10.42 -25.07
C ILE A 53 -15.87 -10.95 -25.67
N HIS A 54 -16.56 -10.13 -26.49
CA HIS A 54 -17.90 -10.44 -26.98
C HIS A 54 -17.93 -11.16 -28.32
N ARG A 55 -16.84 -11.13 -29.09
CA ARG A 55 -16.75 -11.85 -30.35
C ARG A 55 -16.92 -13.35 -30.15
N GLU A 56 -17.70 -13.98 -31.02
CA GLU A 56 -17.77 -15.44 -31.07
C GLU A 56 -16.46 -16.00 -31.59
N HIS A 57 -15.67 -16.57 -30.69
CA HIS A 57 -14.41 -17.21 -31.05
C HIS A 57 -14.54 -18.73 -30.98
N VAL A 58 -14.18 -19.39 -32.09
CA VAL A 58 -13.90 -20.82 -32.09
C VAL A 58 -12.43 -20.99 -31.67
N TYR A 59 -12.17 -20.95 -30.37
CA TYR A 59 -10.83 -21.20 -29.85
C TYR A 59 -10.44 -22.65 -30.14
N ARG A 60 -9.26 -22.84 -30.74
CA ARG A 60 -8.68 -24.16 -30.98
C ARG A 60 -7.29 -24.25 -30.37
N SER A 61 -7.00 -25.35 -29.70
CA SER A 61 -5.68 -25.73 -29.21
C SER A 61 -5.32 -27.07 -29.84
N ASN A 62 -4.21 -27.12 -30.59
CA ASN A 62 -3.79 -28.30 -31.36
C ASN A 62 -4.87 -28.87 -32.31
N GLY A 63 -5.74 -28.02 -32.85
CA GLY A 63 -6.82 -28.41 -33.78
C GLY A 63 -8.17 -28.73 -33.11
N GLU A 64 -8.18 -28.94 -31.79
CA GLU A 64 -9.37 -29.25 -30.98
C GLU A 64 -9.97 -28.01 -30.32
N PRO A 65 -11.29 -27.94 -30.05
CA PRO A 65 -11.91 -26.83 -29.33
C PRO A 65 -11.29 -26.60 -27.94
N ASP A 66 -10.87 -25.37 -27.66
CA ASP A 66 -10.34 -24.98 -26.35
C ASP A 66 -11.48 -24.52 -25.42
N PHE A 67 -12.06 -25.50 -24.74
CA PHE A 67 -13.15 -25.28 -23.79
C PHE A 67 -12.72 -24.45 -22.57
N LYS A 68 -11.47 -24.60 -22.11
CA LYS A 68 -10.97 -23.87 -20.93
C LYS A 68 -10.86 -22.38 -21.22
N LYS A 69 -10.30 -22.02 -22.38
CA LYS A 69 -10.22 -20.64 -22.82
C LYS A 69 -11.62 -20.02 -22.99
N ARG A 70 -12.58 -20.75 -23.57
CA ARG A 70 -13.97 -20.30 -23.66
C ARG A 70 -14.56 -20.00 -22.28
N GLN A 71 -14.39 -20.89 -21.30
CA GLN A 71 -14.90 -20.71 -19.94
C GLN A 71 -14.35 -19.42 -19.28
N ARG A 72 -13.07 -19.11 -19.48
CA ARG A 72 -12.45 -17.87 -18.96
C ARG A 72 -13.12 -16.62 -19.52
N TYR A 73 -13.46 -16.60 -20.81
CA TYR A 73 -14.14 -15.45 -21.41
C TYR A 73 -15.60 -15.32 -20.99
N GLU A 74 -16.34 -16.42 -20.91
CA GLU A 74 -17.72 -16.39 -20.39
C GLU A 74 -17.77 -15.82 -18.97
N ALA A 75 -16.77 -16.11 -18.13
CA ALA A 75 -16.69 -15.58 -16.78
C ALA A 75 -16.50 -14.06 -16.71
N ILE A 76 -16.00 -13.42 -17.77
CA ILE A 76 -15.75 -11.97 -17.79
C ILE A 76 -16.71 -11.18 -18.71
N LYS A 77 -17.56 -11.85 -19.49
CA LYS A 77 -18.54 -11.19 -20.39
C LYS A 77 -19.51 -10.23 -19.69
N MET A 78 -19.83 -10.51 -18.43
CA MET A 78 -20.77 -9.68 -17.66
C MET A 78 -20.06 -8.59 -16.84
N MET A 79 -18.73 -8.48 -16.95
CA MET A 79 -17.96 -7.44 -16.26
C MET A 79 -17.98 -6.14 -17.05
N ASP A 80 -17.78 -5.02 -16.35
CA ASP A 80 -17.63 -3.71 -17.00
C ASP A 80 -16.25 -3.63 -17.68
N THR A 81 -16.26 -3.68 -19.02
CA THR A 81 -15.05 -3.60 -19.85
C THR A 81 -14.25 -2.31 -19.58
N ARG A 82 -14.94 -1.18 -19.38
CA ARG A 82 -14.27 0.10 -19.07
C ARG A 82 -13.60 0.05 -17.72
N GLU A 83 -14.27 -0.45 -16.69
CA GLU A 83 -13.67 -0.61 -15.37
C GLU A 83 -12.41 -1.51 -15.42
N LEU A 84 -12.46 -2.59 -16.21
CA LEU A 84 -11.32 -3.49 -16.43
C LEU A 84 -10.14 -2.79 -17.11
N VAL A 85 -10.40 -2.05 -18.20
CA VAL A 85 -9.36 -1.25 -18.88
C VAL A 85 -8.76 -0.24 -17.92
N GLU A 86 -9.58 0.55 -17.22
CA GLU A 86 -9.07 1.56 -16.28
C GLU A 86 -8.22 0.94 -15.18
N ARG A 87 -8.59 -0.23 -14.66
CA ARG A 87 -7.75 -0.97 -13.69
C ARG A 87 -6.41 -1.39 -14.28
N ILE A 88 -6.37 -1.84 -15.54
CA ILE A 88 -5.12 -2.21 -16.22
C ILE A 88 -4.24 -0.97 -16.42
N ILE A 89 -4.82 0.15 -16.88
CA ILE A 89 -4.09 1.39 -17.13
C ILE A 89 -3.54 2.01 -15.83
N VAL A 90 -4.36 2.07 -14.78
CA VAL A 90 -3.90 2.54 -13.46
C VAL A 90 -2.79 1.65 -12.91
N ALA A 91 -2.88 0.33 -13.10
CA ALA A 91 -1.78 -0.55 -12.73
C ALA A 91 -0.52 -0.30 -13.57
N SER A 92 -0.65 -0.09 -14.88
CA SER A 92 0.50 0.16 -15.77
C SER A 92 1.23 1.45 -15.43
N MET A 93 0.52 2.48 -14.93
CA MET A 93 1.13 3.72 -14.45
C MET A 93 2.16 3.51 -13.33
N HIS A 94 2.10 2.41 -12.57
CA HIS A 94 3.15 2.08 -11.60
C HIS A 94 4.46 1.58 -12.24
N ALA A 95 4.39 1.05 -13.47
CA ALA A 95 5.53 0.53 -14.20
C ALA A 95 6.28 1.66 -14.95
N GLN A 96 6.71 2.69 -14.22
CA GLN A 96 7.51 3.81 -14.78
C GLN A 96 8.89 3.38 -15.30
N HIS A 97 9.28 2.13 -14.98
CA HIS A 97 10.42 1.43 -15.56
C HIS A 97 9.99 0.02 -15.93
N ALA A 98 10.70 -0.61 -16.87
CA ALA A 98 10.44 -1.98 -17.30
C ALA A 98 10.34 -2.97 -16.13
N GLU A 99 9.14 -3.53 -15.91
CA GLU A 99 8.87 -4.58 -14.91
C GLU A 99 8.52 -5.91 -15.60
N LEU A 100 8.77 -7.04 -14.94
CA LEU A 100 8.39 -8.36 -15.46
C LEU A 100 6.88 -8.46 -15.71
N PHE A 101 6.49 -8.75 -16.95
CA PHE A 101 5.09 -8.84 -17.37
C PHE A 101 4.29 -9.89 -16.59
N THR A 102 4.92 -11.01 -16.24
CA THR A 102 4.30 -12.07 -15.42
C THR A 102 3.98 -11.59 -14.00
N GLY A 103 4.89 -10.83 -13.39
CA GLY A 103 4.68 -10.19 -12.11
C GLY A 103 3.55 -9.16 -12.17
N PHE A 104 3.50 -8.37 -13.24
CA PHE A 104 2.43 -7.40 -13.49
C PHE A 104 1.05 -8.07 -13.59
N CYS A 105 0.91 -9.12 -14.41
CA CYS A 105 -0.36 -9.85 -14.56
C CYS A 105 -0.81 -10.47 -13.23
N ALA A 106 0.12 -10.98 -12.42
CA ALA A 106 -0.19 -11.55 -11.11
C ALA A 106 -0.77 -10.51 -10.13
N LYS A 107 -0.31 -9.26 -10.17
CA LYS A 107 -0.85 -8.15 -9.35
C LYS A 107 -2.35 -7.89 -9.66
N LEU A 108 -2.75 -8.12 -10.92
CA LEU A 108 -4.11 -7.87 -11.41
C LEU A 108 -5.04 -9.11 -11.35
N ALA A 109 -4.51 -10.29 -11.04
CA ALA A 109 -5.29 -11.55 -11.09
C ALA A 109 -6.53 -11.54 -10.18
N GLY A 110 -6.48 -10.81 -9.05
CA GLY A 110 -7.62 -10.67 -8.13
C GLY A 110 -8.80 -9.89 -8.72
N THR A 111 -8.59 -9.11 -9.77
CA THR A 111 -9.63 -8.30 -10.42
C THR A 111 -10.74 -9.16 -11.02
N LEU A 112 -10.40 -10.33 -11.58
CA LEU A 112 -11.35 -11.18 -12.29
C LEU A 112 -12.16 -12.12 -11.38
N LYS A 113 -11.78 -12.23 -10.09
CA LYS A 113 -12.45 -13.09 -9.08
C LYS A 113 -12.69 -14.55 -9.53
N MET A 114 -11.90 -15.08 -10.46
CA MET A 114 -11.96 -16.49 -10.85
C MET A 114 -11.42 -17.38 -9.71
N ASP A 115 -11.95 -18.60 -9.60
CA ASP A 115 -11.51 -19.57 -8.59
C ASP A 115 -10.05 -19.99 -8.82
N ASP A 116 -9.66 -20.20 -10.08
CA ASP A 116 -8.28 -20.53 -10.46
C ASP A 116 -7.48 -19.25 -10.78
N LYS A 117 -6.45 -18.99 -9.95
CA LYS A 117 -5.55 -17.83 -10.14
C LYS A 117 -4.77 -17.89 -11.45
N VAL A 118 -4.42 -19.08 -11.93
CA VAL A 118 -3.71 -19.25 -13.21
C VAL A 118 -4.60 -18.78 -14.34
N ASP A 119 -5.88 -19.14 -14.31
CA ASP A 119 -6.86 -18.71 -15.31
C ASP A 119 -7.05 -17.19 -15.27
N SER A 120 -7.11 -16.58 -14.08
CA SER A 120 -7.10 -15.11 -13.96
C SER A 120 -5.86 -14.48 -14.59
N ILE A 121 -4.67 -14.98 -14.27
CA ILE A 121 -3.39 -14.44 -14.77
C ILE A 121 -3.33 -14.54 -16.29
N MET A 122 -3.68 -15.70 -16.86
CA MET A 122 -3.70 -15.90 -18.29
C MET A 122 -4.68 -14.94 -18.97
N THR A 123 -5.87 -14.75 -18.40
CA THR A 123 -6.90 -13.89 -19.00
C THR A 123 -6.45 -12.44 -19.00
N ILE A 124 -5.93 -11.94 -17.86
CA ILE A 124 -5.33 -10.61 -17.77
C ILE A 124 -4.20 -10.45 -18.80
N SER A 125 -3.33 -11.44 -18.96
CA SER A 125 -2.21 -11.36 -19.90
C SER A 125 -2.68 -11.22 -21.36
N GLU A 126 -3.75 -11.92 -21.74
CA GLU A 126 -4.35 -11.82 -23.07
C GLU A 126 -5.01 -10.45 -23.27
N MET A 127 -5.74 -9.94 -22.27
CA MET A 127 -6.36 -8.61 -22.33
C MET A 127 -5.31 -7.51 -22.51
N ILE A 128 -4.21 -7.57 -21.75
CA ILE A 128 -3.10 -6.61 -21.86
C ILE A 128 -2.44 -6.69 -23.24
N ALA A 129 -2.21 -7.90 -23.76
CA ALA A 129 -1.65 -8.10 -25.09
C ALA A 129 -2.57 -7.57 -26.21
N MET A 130 -3.88 -7.62 -26.04
CA MET A 130 -4.83 -7.07 -27.02
C MET A 130 -4.75 -5.54 -27.10
N ILE A 131 -4.62 -4.87 -25.96
CA ILE A 131 -4.64 -3.39 -25.90
C ILE A 131 -3.24 -2.75 -25.93
N SER A 132 -2.15 -3.55 -25.93
CA SER A 132 -0.77 -3.02 -25.92
C SER A 132 -0.40 -2.20 -27.16
N GLY A 133 -1.13 -2.37 -28.27
CA GLY A 133 -0.90 -1.61 -29.50
C GLY A 133 -1.41 -0.17 -29.47
N VAL A 134 -2.17 0.22 -28.43
CA VAL A 134 -2.81 1.55 -28.33
C VAL A 134 -1.83 2.63 -27.88
N GLY A 135 -0.76 2.27 -27.18
CA GLY A 135 0.33 3.19 -26.85
C GLY A 135 0.29 3.82 -25.44
N LEU A 136 -0.61 3.37 -24.56
CA LEU A 136 -0.62 3.78 -23.14
C LEU A 136 0.49 3.10 -22.30
N PHE A 137 0.99 1.97 -22.79
CA PHE A 137 2.12 1.23 -22.25
C PHE A 137 2.75 0.41 -23.38
N GLU A 138 3.93 -0.16 -23.12
CA GLU A 138 4.66 -0.99 -24.08
C GLU A 138 4.98 -2.36 -23.48
N LEU A 139 4.89 -3.40 -24.32
CA LEU A 139 5.40 -4.72 -24.00
C LEU A 139 6.77 -4.92 -24.67
N ILE A 140 7.81 -5.05 -23.86
CA ILE A 140 9.20 -5.09 -24.31
C ILE A 140 9.71 -6.53 -24.24
N LYS A 141 10.33 -7.01 -25.32
CA LYS A 141 11.02 -8.29 -25.37
C LYS A 141 12.40 -8.10 -25.98
N TYR A 142 13.43 -8.09 -25.13
CA TYR A 142 14.81 -7.80 -25.52
C TYR A 142 15.41 -8.83 -26.46
N ASP A 143 15.10 -10.11 -26.26
CA ASP A 143 15.55 -11.19 -27.13
C ASP A 143 14.51 -12.33 -27.23
N LYS A 144 14.69 -13.26 -28.16
CA LYS A 144 13.73 -14.35 -28.41
C LYS A 144 13.46 -15.22 -27.17
N PHE A 145 14.45 -15.38 -26.30
CA PHE A 145 14.44 -16.20 -25.10
C PHE A 145 14.25 -15.37 -23.81
N SER A 146 14.24 -14.04 -23.90
CA SER A 146 14.02 -13.17 -22.76
C SER A 146 12.57 -13.25 -22.26
N SER A 147 12.42 -12.89 -20.99
CA SER A 147 11.11 -12.55 -20.44
C SER A 147 10.52 -11.32 -21.14
N ILE A 148 9.20 -11.20 -21.09
CA ILE A 148 8.48 -10.00 -21.53
C ILE A 148 8.42 -9.04 -20.35
N TYR A 149 8.62 -7.76 -20.64
CA TYR A 149 8.52 -6.66 -19.70
C TYR A 149 7.38 -5.72 -20.10
N ILE A 150 6.87 -4.96 -19.14
CA ILE A 150 5.90 -3.90 -19.37
C ILE A 150 6.46 -2.58 -18.83
N GLU A 151 6.26 -1.51 -19.59
CA GLU A 151 6.67 -0.15 -19.22
C GLU A 151 5.54 0.83 -19.56
N SER A 152 5.21 1.72 -18.63
CA SER A 152 4.21 2.79 -18.82
C SER A 152 4.70 3.78 -19.87
N ARG A 153 3.79 4.25 -20.73
CA ARG A 153 4.02 5.43 -21.56
C ARG A 153 3.30 6.67 -21.03
N ILE A 154 2.56 6.52 -19.94
CA ILE A 154 1.94 7.62 -19.22
C ILE A 154 2.98 8.22 -18.27
N GLU A 155 3.41 9.44 -18.59
CA GLU A 155 4.23 10.27 -17.71
C GLU A 155 3.36 10.80 -16.57
N LEU A 156 3.81 10.62 -15.34
CA LEU A 156 3.09 11.11 -14.16
C LEU A 156 3.43 12.57 -13.91
N SER A 157 2.46 13.33 -13.38
CA SER A 157 2.78 14.67 -12.90
C SER A 157 3.81 14.61 -11.77
N HIS A 158 4.69 15.60 -11.69
CA HIS A 158 5.68 15.72 -10.61
C HIS A 158 5.03 15.62 -9.21
N GLU A 159 3.83 16.18 -9.04
CA GLU A 159 3.07 16.08 -7.79
C GLU A 159 2.71 14.63 -7.43
N LEU A 160 2.26 13.84 -8.41
CA LEU A 160 1.91 12.44 -8.22
C LEU A 160 3.14 11.56 -8.01
N GLU A 161 4.23 11.79 -8.74
CA GLU A 161 5.52 11.12 -8.51
C GLU A 161 6.05 11.39 -7.10
N GLN A 162 6.03 12.65 -6.68
CA GLN A 162 6.44 13.05 -5.35
C GLN A 162 5.54 12.40 -4.28
N TYR A 163 4.24 12.32 -4.53
CA TYR A 163 3.31 11.62 -3.65
C TYR A 163 3.64 10.13 -3.51
N ILE A 164 3.85 9.43 -4.63
CA ILE A 164 4.21 8.01 -4.64
C ILE A 164 5.54 7.77 -3.93
N SER A 165 6.53 8.65 -4.15
CA SER A 165 7.83 8.60 -3.48
C SER A 165 7.73 8.78 -1.97
N ASN A 166 6.84 9.68 -1.52
CA ASN A 166 6.56 9.91 -0.11
C ASN A 166 5.77 8.77 0.54
N CYS A 167 4.99 8.00 -0.23
CA CYS A 167 4.12 6.97 0.32
C CYS A 167 4.90 5.88 1.07
N SER A 168 4.67 5.80 2.38
CA SER A 168 5.34 4.90 3.31
C SER A 168 4.30 4.12 4.13
N TYR A 169 4.76 3.33 5.11
CA TYR A 169 3.87 2.97 6.21
C TYR A 169 3.46 4.26 6.93
N LEU A 170 2.16 4.40 7.22
CA LEU A 170 1.66 5.59 7.89
C LEU A 170 2.45 5.88 9.18
N PRO A 171 2.80 7.16 9.45
CA PRO A 171 3.35 7.55 10.73
C PRO A 171 2.35 7.27 11.87
N PRO A 172 2.83 7.25 13.13
CA PRO A 172 1.94 7.27 14.29
C PRO A 172 0.88 8.37 14.19
N LEU A 173 -0.29 8.13 14.81
CA LEU A 173 -1.38 9.09 14.81
C LEU A 173 -1.04 10.26 15.74
N VAL A 174 -1.27 11.49 15.28
CA VAL A 174 -1.08 12.70 16.08
C VAL A 174 -2.40 13.20 16.68
N HIS A 175 -3.51 12.70 16.17
CA HIS A 175 -4.83 12.85 16.78
C HIS A 175 -5.19 11.60 17.58
N LYS A 176 -5.88 11.78 18.71
CA LYS A 176 -6.33 10.65 19.53
C LYS A 176 -7.35 9.84 18.72
N PRO A 177 -7.15 8.53 18.52
CA PRO A 177 -8.10 7.72 17.77
C PRO A 177 -9.43 7.57 18.51
N GLU A 178 -10.52 7.52 17.75
CA GLU A 178 -11.84 7.17 18.26
C GLU A 178 -11.94 5.68 18.57
N ASN A 179 -12.94 5.28 19.37
CA ASN A 179 -13.22 3.87 19.62
C ASN A 179 -13.70 3.18 18.34
N MET A 180 -13.17 1.98 18.08
CA MET A 180 -13.62 1.15 16.98
C MET A 180 -15.01 0.56 17.28
N LYS A 181 -15.88 0.59 16.28
CA LYS A 181 -17.27 0.12 16.36
C LYS A 181 -17.45 -1.27 15.75
N ASN A 182 -16.58 -1.66 14.81
CA ASN A 182 -16.64 -2.95 14.14
C ASN A 182 -15.26 -3.43 13.65
N ASN A 183 -15.18 -4.67 13.19
CA ASN A 183 -13.94 -5.33 12.78
C ASN A 183 -13.38 -4.85 11.43
N ARG A 184 -14.03 -3.87 10.78
CA ARG A 184 -13.53 -3.16 9.59
C ARG A 184 -13.19 -1.69 9.87
N ASP A 185 -13.27 -1.22 11.11
CA ASP A 185 -12.88 0.14 11.43
C ASP A 185 -11.36 0.30 11.46
N THR A 186 -10.91 1.55 11.32
CA THR A 186 -9.51 1.92 11.39
C THR A 186 -9.34 3.13 12.29
N PRO A 187 -8.17 3.32 12.92
CA PRO A 187 -7.91 4.52 13.72
C PRO A 187 -7.69 5.78 12.85
N TYR A 188 -7.61 5.63 11.53
CA TYR A 188 -7.31 6.68 10.57
C TYR A 188 -8.61 7.31 10.03
N HIS A 189 -8.56 8.59 9.66
CA HIS A 189 -9.75 9.34 9.23
C HIS A 189 -10.05 9.22 7.73
N THR A 190 -9.02 9.02 6.91
CA THR A 190 -9.12 8.98 5.44
C THR A 190 -9.01 7.56 4.89
N ILE A 191 -8.68 6.58 5.73
CA ILE A 191 -8.60 5.18 5.34
C ILE A 191 -9.98 4.56 5.52
N GLY A 192 -10.55 4.06 4.43
CA GLY A 192 -11.83 3.35 4.45
C GLY A 192 -11.78 2.03 5.22
N ALA A 193 -12.87 1.28 5.14
CA ALA A 193 -13.05 0.01 5.84
C ALA A 193 -11.89 -0.97 5.61
N LYS A 194 -11.17 -1.33 6.69
CA LYS A 194 -10.05 -2.28 6.67
C LYS A 194 -10.15 -3.20 7.88
N SER A 195 -9.90 -4.49 7.67
CA SER A 195 -9.93 -5.48 8.73
C SER A 195 -8.97 -5.12 9.88
N VAL A 196 -9.49 -5.12 11.12
CA VAL A 196 -8.69 -5.05 12.36
C VAL A 196 -7.85 -6.33 12.54
N ILE A 197 -8.28 -7.43 11.91
CA ILE A 197 -7.57 -8.72 11.91
C ILE A 197 -6.63 -8.79 10.71
N LEU A 198 -5.35 -9.08 10.97
CA LEU A 198 -4.28 -9.24 10.00
C LEU A 198 -4.50 -10.44 9.07
N ASN A 199 -3.94 -10.30 7.86
CA ASN A 199 -4.03 -11.29 6.78
C ASN A 199 -5.48 -11.61 6.40
N SER A 200 -5.72 -12.70 5.70
CA SER A 200 -7.08 -13.16 5.33
C SER A 200 -7.87 -13.72 6.52
N GLY A 201 -7.73 -13.14 7.73
CA GLY A 201 -8.35 -13.62 8.97
C GLY A 201 -9.66 -12.94 9.35
N HIS A 202 -10.18 -12.07 8.49
CA HIS A 202 -11.35 -11.27 8.80
C HIS A 202 -12.60 -12.12 9.15
N HIS A 203 -13.31 -11.71 10.18
CA HIS A 203 -14.63 -12.21 10.57
C HIS A 203 -15.37 -11.14 11.40
N GLU A 204 -16.68 -11.30 11.59
CA GLU A 204 -17.52 -10.37 12.37
C GLU A 204 -17.65 -10.75 13.85
N GLY A 205 -17.13 -11.91 14.27
CA GLY A 205 -17.13 -12.31 15.68
C GLY A 205 -16.36 -11.34 16.58
N ASP A 206 -16.62 -11.39 17.89
CA ASP A 206 -15.94 -10.55 18.88
C ASP A 206 -14.42 -10.80 18.89
N VAL A 207 -13.65 -9.70 18.85
CA VAL A 207 -12.19 -9.68 18.87
C VAL A 207 -11.63 -8.78 19.96
N CYS A 208 -12.45 -8.40 20.95
CA CYS A 208 -12.07 -7.51 22.04
C CYS A 208 -11.60 -6.13 21.54
N LEU A 209 -12.45 -5.43 20.79
CA LEU A 209 -12.12 -4.08 20.28
C LEU A 209 -11.82 -3.09 21.41
N ASP A 210 -12.41 -3.26 22.59
CA ASP A 210 -12.15 -2.46 23.79
C ASP A 210 -10.68 -2.56 24.27
N PHE A 211 -10.06 -3.72 24.11
CA PHE A 211 -8.65 -3.91 24.41
C PHE A 211 -7.78 -3.14 23.42
N ILE A 212 -8.14 -3.19 22.14
CA ILE A 212 -7.42 -2.45 21.11
C ILE A 212 -7.58 -0.94 21.30
N ASP A 213 -8.79 -0.45 21.59
CA ASP A 213 -9.06 0.97 21.84
C ASP A 213 -8.20 1.49 23.01
N ARG A 214 -8.11 0.73 24.10
CA ARG A 214 -7.25 1.09 25.25
C ARG A 214 -5.78 1.22 24.86
N MET A 215 -5.26 0.30 24.06
CA MET A 215 -3.89 0.37 23.54
C MET A 215 -3.69 1.58 22.63
N GLN A 216 -4.59 1.78 21.66
CA GLN A 216 -4.51 2.85 20.68
C GLN A 216 -4.66 4.25 21.30
N GLN A 217 -5.37 4.37 22.43
CA GLN A 217 -5.56 5.65 23.12
C GLN A 217 -4.44 6.00 24.12
N THR A 218 -3.42 5.14 24.25
CA THR A 218 -2.27 5.40 25.11
C THR A 218 -1.33 6.41 24.45
N PRO A 219 -1.14 7.62 25.02
CA PRO A 219 -0.30 8.63 24.41
C PRO A 219 1.18 8.33 24.64
N LEU A 220 1.95 8.34 23.56
CA LEU A 220 3.38 8.05 23.50
C LEU A 220 4.15 9.26 22.97
N CYS A 221 5.44 9.32 23.26
CA CYS A 221 6.37 10.29 22.69
C CYS A 221 7.72 9.64 22.34
N LEU A 222 8.53 10.36 21.56
CA LEU A 222 9.90 9.97 21.29
C LEU A 222 10.82 10.48 22.40
N HIS A 223 11.71 9.60 22.88
CA HIS A 223 12.81 9.94 23.76
C HIS A 223 13.91 10.63 22.94
N THR A 224 13.81 11.96 22.81
CA THR A 224 14.68 12.75 21.93
C THR A 224 16.16 12.68 22.32
N GLU A 225 16.48 12.64 23.61
CA GLU A 225 17.87 12.49 24.06
C GLU A 225 18.49 11.15 23.65
N PHE A 226 17.75 10.03 23.74
CA PHE A 226 18.18 8.74 23.24
C PHE A 226 18.44 8.80 21.72
N LEU A 227 17.50 9.37 20.96
CA LEU A 227 17.64 9.53 19.51
C LEU A 227 18.84 10.40 19.09
N CYS A 228 19.23 11.37 19.92
CA CYS A 228 20.39 12.22 19.65
C CYS A 228 21.73 11.58 20.03
N ARG A 229 21.73 10.56 20.91
CA ARG A 229 22.95 9.96 21.46
C ARG A 229 23.22 8.54 20.97
N VAL A 230 22.18 7.82 20.55
CA VAL A 230 22.26 6.42 20.19
C VAL A 230 21.91 6.27 18.72
N GLU A 231 22.84 5.68 17.98
CA GLU A 231 22.71 5.43 16.56
C GLU A 231 22.00 4.09 16.30
N GLU A 232 21.08 4.04 15.33
CA GLU A 232 20.46 2.77 14.95
C GLU A 232 21.46 1.92 14.17
N GLU A 233 21.64 0.68 14.61
CA GLU A 233 22.49 -0.34 13.98
C GLU A 233 21.64 -1.45 13.34
N PRO A 234 22.13 -2.10 12.27
CA PRO A 234 21.44 -3.21 11.64
C PRO A 234 21.35 -4.42 12.59
N ASN A 235 20.21 -5.10 12.60
CA ASN A 235 19.97 -6.29 13.43
C ASN A 235 20.15 -7.62 12.67
N SER A 236 20.65 -7.57 11.44
CA SER A 236 20.82 -8.71 10.55
C SER A 236 22.11 -8.60 9.76
N ASP A 237 22.55 -9.71 9.16
CA ASP A 237 23.71 -9.71 8.27
C ASP A 237 23.53 -8.75 7.08
N MET A 238 24.50 -7.85 6.93
CA MET A 238 24.59 -6.81 5.91
C MET A 238 25.68 -7.11 4.88
N SER A 239 26.03 -8.38 4.68
CA SER A 239 27.02 -8.82 3.67
C SER A 239 26.66 -8.45 2.23
N ALA A 240 25.37 -8.37 1.90
CA ALA A 240 24.90 -7.99 0.56
C ALA A 240 24.69 -6.47 0.44
N VAL A 241 25.21 -5.89 -0.65
CA VAL A 241 25.10 -4.44 -0.96
C VAL A 241 23.65 -3.96 -0.99
N ASP A 242 22.74 -4.75 -1.57
CA ASP A 242 21.32 -4.38 -1.62
C ASP A 242 20.69 -4.28 -0.23
N LYS A 243 21.09 -5.16 0.71
CA LYS A 243 20.61 -5.09 2.09
C LYS A 243 21.13 -3.85 2.80
N GLN A 244 22.39 -3.48 2.56
CA GLN A 244 22.97 -2.25 3.09
C GLN A 244 22.22 -1.02 2.58
N ASN A 245 21.99 -0.95 1.26
CA ASN A 245 21.26 0.15 0.63
C ASN A 245 19.83 0.26 1.17
N MET A 246 19.11 -0.86 1.28
CA MET A 246 17.76 -0.91 1.86
C MET A 246 17.75 -0.45 3.32
N TRP A 247 18.73 -0.87 4.11
CA TRP A 247 18.84 -0.48 5.52
C TRP A 247 19.14 1.02 5.66
N LEU A 248 20.07 1.56 4.88
CA LEU A 248 20.38 3.00 4.87
C LEU A 248 19.15 3.82 4.46
N ALA A 249 18.45 3.41 3.41
CA ALA A 249 17.22 4.08 2.97
C ALA A 249 16.13 4.02 4.07
N MET A 250 15.96 2.88 4.73
CA MET A 250 15.03 2.72 5.85
C MET A 250 15.40 3.64 7.02
N LYS A 251 16.68 3.74 7.34
CA LYS A 251 17.20 4.57 8.43
C LYS A 251 16.95 6.05 8.17
N VAL A 252 17.27 6.54 6.97
CA VAL A 252 16.97 7.93 6.54
C VAL A 252 15.48 8.23 6.70
N ARG A 253 14.62 7.37 6.14
CA ARG A 253 13.15 7.51 6.29
C ARG A 253 12.70 7.49 7.73
N SER A 254 13.29 6.64 8.57
CA SER A 254 12.96 6.60 10.01
C SER A 254 13.26 7.93 10.69
N HIS A 255 14.42 8.54 10.42
CA HIS A 255 14.76 9.87 10.93
C HIS A 255 13.80 10.97 10.46
N GLU A 256 13.32 10.91 9.22
CA GLU A 256 12.29 11.85 8.74
C GLU A 256 11.00 11.73 9.54
N HIS A 257 10.56 10.50 9.85
CA HIS A 257 9.38 10.26 10.68
C HIS A 257 9.63 10.73 12.13
N TYR A 258 10.83 10.56 12.68
CA TYR A 258 11.17 11.06 14.01
C TYR A 258 11.06 12.58 14.07
N LYS A 259 11.69 13.26 13.10
CA LYS A 259 11.62 14.72 12.98
C LYS A 259 10.18 15.20 12.83
N LEU A 260 9.40 14.53 11.98
CA LEU A 260 7.98 14.82 11.79
C LEU A 260 7.21 14.77 13.12
N MET A 261 7.33 13.68 13.87
CA MET A 261 6.63 13.53 15.16
C MET A 261 7.06 14.58 16.18
N VAL A 262 8.37 14.88 16.27
CA VAL A 262 8.87 15.92 17.17
C VAL A 262 8.33 17.30 16.78
N MET A 263 8.35 17.65 15.49
CA MET A 263 7.81 18.91 14.97
C MET A 263 6.30 19.03 15.17
N GLN A 264 5.58 17.91 15.23
CA GLN A 264 4.13 17.85 15.48
C GLN A 264 3.78 17.79 16.98
N GLY A 265 4.73 18.15 17.85
CA GLY A 265 4.51 18.28 19.30
C GLY A 265 4.97 17.09 20.13
N ASN A 266 5.66 16.13 19.52
CA ASN A 266 6.21 14.94 20.17
C ASN A 266 5.19 14.20 21.05
N ARG A 267 3.96 14.05 20.55
CA ARG A 267 2.89 13.31 21.19
C ARG A 267 2.07 12.60 20.13
N PHE A 268 1.98 11.29 20.23
CA PHE A 268 1.32 10.46 19.24
C PHE A 268 0.72 9.19 19.84
N TYR A 269 0.03 8.44 19.00
CA TYR A 269 -0.68 7.21 19.29
C TYR A 269 -0.31 6.16 18.23
N LEU A 270 -0.27 4.89 18.60
CA LEU A 270 0.00 3.81 17.66
C LEU A 270 -1.30 3.10 17.30
N GLY A 271 -1.51 2.82 16.02
CA GLY A 271 -2.55 1.90 15.59
C GLY A 271 -2.18 0.46 15.95
N PHE A 272 -3.18 -0.41 16.09
CA PHE A 272 -2.97 -1.83 16.38
C PHE A 272 -3.89 -2.72 15.55
N GLN A 273 -3.39 -3.89 15.16
CA GLN A 273 -4.16 -4.95 14.51
C GLN A 273 -3.92 -6.29 15.21
N LEU A 274 -4.88 -7.20 15.12
CA LEU A 274 -4.83 -8.52 15.75
C LEU A 274 -4.42 -9.61 14.75
N ASP A 275 -3.66 -10.62 15.14
CA ASP A 275 -3.61 -11.87 14.37
C ASP A 275 -4.79 -12.80 14.71
N ARG A 276 -4.94 -13.90 13.96
CA ARG A 276 -5.98 -14.91 14.19
C ARG A 276 -5.92 -15.60 15.55
N ARG A 277 -4.86 -15.38 16.33
CA ARG A 277 -4.64 -15.95 17.68
C ARG A 277 -4.89 -14.91 18.78
N GLY A 278 -5.33 -13.69 18.41
CA GLY A 278 -5.58 -12.60 19.36
C GLY A 278 -4.33 -11.84 19.80
N ARG A 279 -3.18 -11.98 19.12
CA ARG A 279 -1.99 -11.18 19.43
C ARG A 279 -2.11 -9.81 18.78
N ALA A 280 -1.89 -8.74 19.56
CA ALA A 280 -1.90 -7.38 19.06
C ALA A 280 -0.53 -6.92 18.54
N TYR A 281 -0.55 -6.31 17.36
CA TYR A 281 0.63 -5.80 16.66
C TYR A 281 0.47 -4.32 16.40
N ALA A 282 1.46 -3.53 16.82
CA ALA A 282 1.50 -2.11 16.50
C ALA A 282 1.66 -1.94 14.99
N THR A 283 0.84 -1.08 14.39
CA THR A 283 0.94 -0.74 12.97
C THR A 283 1.98 0.36 12.80
N GLY A 284 3.02 0.09 12.02
CA GLY A 284 4.10 1.04 11.76
C GLY A 284 5.46 0.40 11.94
N TYR A 285 6.39 0.73 11.05
CA TYR A 285 7.75 0.19 11.07
C TYR A 285 8.76 1.17 11.66
N HIS A 286 8.64 2.44 11.30
CA HIS A 286 9.62 3.46 11.68
C HIS A 286 9.58 3.78 13.16
N ILE A 287 8.38 3.89 13.76
CA ILE A 287 8.16 4.17 15.19
C ILE A 287 7.21 3.11 15.73
N SER A 288 7.69 2.29 16.68
CA SER A 288 6.92 1.18 17.23
C SER A 288 7.44 0.76 18.59
N VAL A 289 6.53 0.34 19.47
CA VAL A 289 6.85 -0.31 20.76
C VAL A 289 7.20 -1.80 20.60
N GLN A 290 7.19 -2.31 19.37
CA GLN A 290 7.53 -3.68 19.00
C GLN A 290 8.71 -3.69 18.00
N GLY A 291 9.31 -4.86 17.78
CA GLY A 291 10.44 -5.01 16.85
C GLY A 291 11.81 -4.91 17.54
N SER A 292 12.74 -4.14 16.93
CA SER A 292 14.13 -4.08 17.37
C SER A 292 14.27 -3.40 18.75
N PRO A 293 15.34 -3.70 19.52
CA PRO A 293 15.61 -3.00 20.78
C PRO A 293 15.70 -1.48 20.61
N TYR A 294 16.28 -1.00 19.50
CA TYR A 294 16.38 0.43 19.20
C TYR A 294 14.99 1.09 19.09
N LYS A 295 14.08 0.48 18.31
CA LYS A 295 12.71 1.03 18.15
C LYS A 295 11.95 1.08 19.47
N LYS A 296 12.17 0.10 20.35
CA LYS A 296 11.56 0.06 21.69
C LYS A 296 12.12 1.16 22.60
N ALA A 297 13.44 1.32 22.61
CA ALA A 297 14.12 2.25 23.52
C ALA A 297 13.84 3.73 23.20
N MET A 298 13.54 4.06 21.95
CA MET A 298 13.25 5.44 21.56
C MET A 298 11.82 5.90 21.86
N VAL A 299 10.92 5.01 22.31
CA VAL A 299 9.50 5.35 22.58
C VAL A 299 9.24 5.28 24.08
N GLU A 300 8.61 6.31 24.63
CA GLU A 300 8.22 6.38 26.05
C GLU A 300 6.77 6.88 26.20
N PHE A 301 6.22 6.80 27.41
CA PHE A 301 4.90 7.39 27.69
C PHE A 301 4.98 8.92 27.62
N ALA A 302 4.03 9.54 26.91
CA ALA A 302 3.99 10.99 26.81
C ALA A 302 3.62 11.67 28.14
N ASN A 303 2.91 10.95 29.00
CA ASN A 303 2.57 11.40 30.34
C ASN A 303 3.57 10.76 31.31
N LYS A 304 4.62 11.51 31.69
CA LYS A 304 5.62 11.05 32.65
C LYS A 304 5.08 11.11 34.07
N GLU A 305 5.55 10.21 34.91
CA GLU A 305 5.18 10.15 36.32
C GLU A 305 6.43 10.23 37.19
N MET A 306 6.28 10.79 38.39
CA MET A 306 7.34 10.81 39.38
C MET A 306 7.49 9.41 39.99
N VAL A 307 8.67 8.83 39.86
CA VAL A 307 8.97 7.54 40.48
C VAL A 307 9.01 7.74 42.00
N THR A 308 8.20 6.99 42.73
CA THR A 308 8.15 7.00 44.20
C THR A 308 8.50 5.61 44.73
N GLY A 309 8.97 5.53 45.98
CA GLY A 309 9.29 4.25 46.63
C GLY A 309 10.64 3.64 46.22
N VAL A 310 11.55 4.43 45.65
CA VAL A 310 12.95 4.02 45.45
C VAL A 310 13.63 3.94 46.82
N PRO A 311 14.21 2.80 47.24
CA PRO A 311 14.96 2.72 48.49
C PRO A 311 16.09 3.76 48.53
N ALA A 312 16.38 4.31 49.72
CA ALA A 312 17.30 5.44 49.87
C ALA A 312 18.70 5.13 49.34
N GLU A 313 19.15 3.88 49.44
CA GLU A 313 20.42 3.38 48.92
C GLU A 313 20.52 3.38 47.39
N TYR A 314 19.40 3.52 46.67
CA TYR A 314 19.32 3.57 45.21
C TYR A 314 18.85 4.93 44.67
N MET A 315 18.65 5.93 45.52
CA MET A 315 18.41 7.30 45.06
C MET A 315 19.74 7.88 44.52
N LEU A 316 19.78 8.15 43.22
CA LEU A 316 20.93 8.74 42.51
C LEU A 316 21.11 10.24 42.86
#